data_AF-A0A8H3B8F0-F1
#
_entry.id   AF-A0A8H3B8F0-F1
#
_cell.length_a   1.000
_cell.length_b   1.000
_cell.length_c   1.000
_cell.angle_alpha   90.00
_cell.angle_beta   90.00
_cell.angle_gamma   90.00
#
_symmetry.space_group_name_H-M   'P 1'
#
loop_
_entity.id
_entity.type
_entity.pdbx_description
1 polymer ?
#
loop_
_entity_poly.entity_id
_entity_poly.type
_entity_poly.pdbx_seq_one_letter_code
_entity_poly.pdbx_strand_id
1 'polypeptide(L)'
;MQSDHQAQLSANINSILDALLSTPDVSPSDAAKQITTLATDYFRTCAQPSADPTEDTNNENYGPCTPEIPIFFECLWGMVVRQAKSAPVEKPAQREHTTRLVELVCKIKGNRHPEGEEWFIHGQRCSWEDLPLLGLEIRESYNGPFDSPYFWKANAMLLSQEAQIAMAGASRFQSQGSTNGDPETLSEQVAESRHSWLSLQPFICRLWSDCHCNSYAVYAIWAIRPALEDWPETPPSFDAQHDNYERSPAYLALEVEVASIWICKTAPLMYKCTEIWGPNGNPDWNINSAPGQGGRRWDGVDGYDREHKRWQLWKAVLAEVIRWCDGPGSVHMKGWKVKDAATGAMEVMNEVERME
;
A
#
# COMPACT_ATOMS: atom_id res chain seq x y z
N MET A 1 -29.84 -2.14 -15.49
CA MET A 1 -30.30 -1.91 -14.11
C MET A 1 -29.17 -2.10 -13.09
N GLN A 2 -28.66 -3.32 -12.83
CA GLN A 2 -27.59 -3.51 -11.82
C GLN A 2 -26.30 -2.73 -12.17
N SER A 3 -25.89 -2.72 -13.45
CA SER A 3 -24.77 -1.89 -13.94
C SER A 3 -24.98 -0.38 -13.77
N ASP A 4 -26.23 0.10 -13.78
CA ASP A 4 -26.53 1.54 -13.67
C ASP A 4 -26.42 1.99 -12.20
N HIS A 5 -26.87 1.14 -11.27
CA HIS A 5 -26.76 1.38 -9.82
C HIS A 5 -25.29 1.40 -9.36
N GLN A 6 -24.46 0.47 -9.85
CA GLN A 6 -23.03 0.44 -9.50
C GLN A 6 -22.26 1.64 -10.08
N ALA A 7 -22.58 2.06 -11.31
CA ALA A 7 -21.99 3.26 -11.90
C ALA A 7 -22.37 4.52 -11.10
N GLN A 8 -23.63 4.64 -10.69
CA GLN A 8 -24.09 5.75 -9.86
C GLN A 8 -23.44 5.73 -8.47
N LEU A 9 -23.31 4.55 -7.84
CA LEU A 9 -22.63 4.39 -6.56
C LEU A 9 -21.19 4.88 -6.66
N SER A 10 -20.46 4.41 -7.68
CA SER A 10 -19.08 4.82 -7.95
C SER A 10 -18.99 6.33 -8.15
N ALA A 11 -19.85 6.93 -8.97
CA ALA A 11 -19.87 8.37 -9.20
C ALA A 11 -20.11 9.18 -7.91
N ASN A 12 -21.03 8.72 -7.05
CA ASN A 12 -21.33 9.36 -5.78
C ASN A 12 -20.15 9.28 -4.80
N ILE A 13 -19.53 8.11 -4.67
CA ILE A 13 -18.32 7.94 -3.84
C ILE A 13 -17.19 8.83 -4.37
N ASN A 14 -16.96 8.88 -5.69
CA ASN A 14 -15.94 9.77 -6.26
C ASN A 14 -16.21 11.22 -5.89
N SER A 15 -17.45 11.67 -6.06
CA SER A 15 -17.82 13.04 -5.78
C SER A 15 -17.57 13.42 -4.32
N ILE A 16 -17.84 12.51 -3.37
CA ILE A 16 -17.56 12.74 -1.95
C ILE A 16 -16.05 12.81 -1.70
N LEU A 17 -15.26 11.90 -2.29
CA LEU A 17 -13.81 11.88 -2.16
C LEU A 17 -13.16 13.12 -2.80
N ASP A 18 -13.58 13.49 -4.01
CA ASP A 18 -13.07 14.68 -4.71
C ASP A 18 -13.39 15.96 -3.93
N ALA A 19 -14.59 16.06 -3.35
CA ALA A 19 -14.98 17.17 -2.49
C ALA A 19 -14.13 17.21 -1.22
N LEU A 20 -13.91 16.06 -0.58
CA LEU A 20 -13.02 15.92 0.58
C LEU A 20 -11.61 16.38 0.25
N LEU A 21 -11.06 16.02 -0.91
CA LEU A 21 -9.66 16.25 -1.24
C LEU A 21 -9.40 17.63 -1.85
N SER A 22 -10.39 18.23 -2.51
CA SER A 22 -10.26 19.52 -3.19
C SER A 22 -10.74 20.70 -2.37
N THR A 23 -11.66 20.48 -1.41
CA THR A 23 -12.29 21.56 -0.62
C THR A 23 -11.86 21.46 0.85
N PRO A 24 -11.05 22.41 1.36
CA PRO A 24 -10.59 22.38 2.75
C PRO A 24 -11.73 22.32 3.78
N ASP A 25 -12.87 22.96 3.47
CA ASP A 25 -14.04 23.07 4.36
C ASP A 25 -14.81 21.75 4.55
N VAL A 26 -14.66 20.79 3.64
CA VAL A 26 -15.29 19.47 3.79
C VAL A 26 -14.48 18.67 4.80
N SER A 27 -15.00 18.50 6.02
CA SER A 27 -14.30 17.73 7.04
C SER A 27 -14.35 16.22 6.72
N PRO A 28 -13.33 15.43 7.12
CA PRO A 28 -13.38 13.97 7.01
C PRO A 28 -14.58 13.34 7.74
N SER A 29 -15.07 14.00 8.81
CA SER A 29 -16.26 13.54 9.53
C SER A 29 -17.54 13.72 8.70
N ASP A 30 -17.66 14.81 7.95
CA ASP A 30 -18.83 15.04 7.11
C ASP A 30 -18.80 14.16 5.86
N ALA A 31 -17.62 13.92 5.28
CA ALA A 31 -17.45 12.93 4.23
C ALA A 31 -17.81 11.51 4.70
N ALA A 32 -17.37 11.09 5.90
CA ALA A 32 -17.73 9.80 6.48
C ALA A 32 -19.24 9.66 6.71
N LYS A 33 -19.91 10.72 7.19
CA LYS A 33 -21.38 10.75 7.33
C LYS A 33 -22.06 10.60 5.97
N GLN A 34 -21.61 11.32 4.94
CA GLN A 34 -22.16 11.21 3.58
C GLN A 34 -22.01 9.80 3.01
N ILE A 35 -20.85 9.16 3.19
CA ILE A 35 -20.61 7.77 2.78
C ILE A 35 -21.54 6.81 3.54
N THR A 36 -21.75 7.02 4.84
CA THR A 36 -22.61 6.14 5.66
C THR A 36 -24.09 6.29 5.28
N THR A 37 -24.53 7.52 5.01
CA THR A 37 -25.88 7.78 4.48
C THR A 37 -26.06 7.13 3.11
N LEU A 38 -25.08 7.30 2.21
CA LEU A 38 -25.08 6.66 0.89
C LEU A 38 -25.15 5.13 0.99
N ALA A 39 -24.39 4.53 1.91
CA ALA A 39 -24.45 3.08 2.18
C ALA A 39 -25.84 2.65 2.62
N THR A 40 -26.44 3.35 3.59
CA THR A 40 -27.77 3.04 4.12
C THR A 40 -28.84 3.12 3.02
N ASP A 41 -28.79 4.15 2.18
CA ASP A 41 -29.73 4.33 1.08
C ASP A 41 -29.52 3.29 -0.03
N TYR A 42 -28.25 2.94 -0.32
CA TYR A 42 -27.90 1.88 -1.27
C TYR A 42 -28.44 0.52 -0.80
N PHE A 43 -28.14 0.13 0.44
CA PHE A 43 -28.61 -1.13 1.02
C PHE A 43 -30.13 -1.21 1.05
N ARG A 44 -30.82 -0.12 1.42
CA ARG A 44 -32.30 -0.08 1.42
C ARG A 44 -32.89 -0.24 0.01
N THR A 45 -32.29 0.41 -0.98
CA THR A 45 -32.78 0.38 -2.37
C THR A 45 -32.62 -1.02 -2.96
N CYS A 46 -31.49 -1.67 -2.68
CA CYS A 46 -31.15 -2.94 -3.28
C CYS A 46 -31.56 -4.18 -2.44
N ALA A 47 -31.99 -4.01 -1.19
CA ALA A 47 -32.58 -5.08 -0.38
C ALA A 47 -33.99 -5.51 -0.83
N GLN A 48 -34.57 -4.89 -1.86
CA GLN A 48 -35.85 -5.35 -2.42
C GLN A 48 -35.65 -6.69 -3.13
N PRO A 49 -36.41 -7.75 -2.77
CA PRO A 49 -36.23 -9.06 -3.38
C PRO A 49 -36.47 -8.96 -4.89
N SER A 50 -35.49 -9.35 -5.69
CA SER A 50 -35.75 -9.66 -7.10
C SER A 50 -36.75 -10.82 -7.13
N ALA A 51 -37.82 -10.66 -7.90
CA ALA A 51 -38.87 -11.68 -8.02
C ALA A 51 -38.42 -12.97 -8.72
N ASP A 52 -37.16 -13.04 -9.17
CA ASP A 52 -36.53 -14.23 -9.75
C ASP A 52 -35.52 -14.82 -8.75
N PRO A 53 -35.78 -16.02 -8.20
CA PRO A 53 -34.85 -16.75 -7.34
C PRO A 53 -33.84 -17.58 -8.15
N THR A 54 -33.68 -17.29 -9.45
CA THR A 54 -32.83 -18.08 -10.34
C THR A 54 -31.54 -17.36 -10.65
N GLU A 55 -30.45 -18.07 -10.35
CA GLU A 55 -29.07 -17.91 -10.83
C GLU A 55 -28.10 -17.17 -9.91
N ASP A 56 -27.20 -17.99 -9.35
CA ASP A 56 -25.78 -17.73 -9.23
C ASP A 56 -25.27 -16.73 -8.19
N THR A 57 -25.22 -17.16 -6.93
CA THR A 57 -24.08 -16.82 -6.03
C THR A 57 -23.75 -17.89 -4.97
N ASN A 58 -24.33 -19.09 -5.04
CA ASN A 58 -23.88 -20.22 -4.22
C ASN A 58 -22.60 -20.82 -4.82
N ASN A 59 -21.50 -20.06 -4.78
CA ASN A 59 -20.19 -20.67 -4.85
C ASN A 59 -20.04 -21.43 -3.51
N GLU A 60 -20.28 -22.75 -3.49
CA GLU A 60 -20.36 -23.58 -2.27
C GLU A 60 -19.15 -23.42 -1.31
N ASN A 61 -18.05 -22.87 -1.80
CA ASN A 61 -16.84 -22.56 -1.04
C ASN A 61 -16.87 -21.23 -0.26
N TYR A 62 -17.77 -20.32 -0.58
CA TYR A 62 -17.84 -19.00 0.05
C TYR A 62 -19.18 -18.88 0.78
N GLY A 63 -19.13 -18.66 2.10
CA GLY A 63 -20.34 -18.56 2.93
C GLY A 63 -21.28 -17.43 2.50
N PRO A 64 -22.48 -17.34 3.10
CA PRO A 64 -23.50 -16.36 2.70
C PRO A 64 -22.99 -14.92 2.83
N CYS A 65 -23.34 -14.07 1.86
CA CYS A 65 -23.14 -12.63 1.91
C CYS A 65 -24.49 -11.93 2.10
N THR A 66 -24.53 -10.87 2.90
CA THR A 66 -25.65 -9.92 2.84
C THR A 66 -25.61 -9.25 1.47
N PRO A 67 -26.71 -9.27 0.70
CA PRO A 67 -26.73 -8.69 -0.64
C PRO A 67 -26.18 -7.27 -0.66
N GLU A 68 -25.39 -6.94 -1.69
CA GLU A 68 -24.94 -5.57 -2.00
C GLU A 68 -23.90 -4.96 -1.06
N ILE A 69 -23.73 -5.52 0.13
CA ILE A 69 -22.71 -5.10 1.09
C ILE A 69 -21.29 -5.29 0.55
N PRO A 70 -20.91 -6.47 0.01
CA PRO A 70 -19.59 -6.65 -0.59
C PRO A 70 -19.32 -5.63 -1.71
N ILE A 71 -20.27 -5.47 -2.64
CA ILE A 71 -20.14 -4.55 -3.80
C ILE A 71 -19.91 -3.11 -3.33
N PHE A 72 -20.64 -2.67 -2.30
CA PHE A 72 -20.46 -1.34 -1.73
C PHE A 72 -19.05 -1.15 -1.17
N PHE A 73 -18.56 -2.10 -0.37
CA PHE A 73 -17.25 -1.99 0.27
C PHE A 73 -16.09 -2.14 -0.72
N GLU A 74 -16.18 -3.05 -1.69
CA GLU A 74 -15.23 -3.15 -2.81
C GLU A 74 -15.14 -1.82 -3.57
N CYS A 75 -16.29 -1.24 -3.92
CA CYS A 75 -16.34 0.05 -4.60
C CYS A 75 -15.73 1.17 -3.75
N LEU A 76 -16.13 1.29 -2.49
CA LEU A 76 -15.62 2.33 -1.58
C LEU A 76 -14.10 2.23 -1.42
N TRP A 77 -13.59 1.06 -1.07
CA TRP A 77 -12.17 0.89 -0.78
C TRP A 77 -11.31 0.93 -2.04
N GLY A 78 -11.77 0.38 -3.16
CA GLY A 78 -11.09 0.52 -4.45
C GLY A 78 -10.91 2.00 -4.84
N MET A 79 -11.90 2.85 -4.54
CA MET A 79 -11.82 4.29 -4.80
C MET A 79 -10.92 5.03 -3.82
N VAL A 80 -10.99 4.71 -2.52
CA VAL A 80 -10.08 5.30 -1.51
C VAL A 80 -8.63 4.95 -1.82
N VAL A 81 -8.33 3.69 -2.17
CA VAL A 81 -6.97 3.24 -2.52
C VAL A 81 -6.50 3.88 -3.83
N ARG A 82 -7.40 4.04 -4.82
CA ARG A 82 -7.08 4.79 -6.05
C ARG A 82 -6.70 6.24 -5.74
N GLN A 83 -7.47 6.92 -4.90
CA GLN A 83 -7.15 8.30 -4.49
C GLN A 83 -5.80 8.34 -3.76
N ALA A 84 -5.51 7.40 -2.85
CA ALA A 84 -4.22 7.33 -2.18
C ALA A 84 -3.04 7.19 -3.16
N LYS A 85 -3.21 6.41 -4.23
CA LYS A 85 -2.24 6.27 -5.33
C LYS A 85 -2.08 7.56 -6.15
N SER A 86 -3.16 8.31 -6.33
CA SER A 86 -3.17 9.58 -7.10
C SER A 86 -2.83 10.83 -6.26
N ALA A 87 -2.21 10.68 -5.09
CA ALA A 87 -1.86 11.81 -4.24
C ALA A 87 -0.98 12.85 -4.98
N PRO A 88 -1.02 14.14 -4.63
CA PRO A 88 -0.16 15.16 -5.24
C PRO A 88 1.34 14.87 -5.07
N VAL A 89 2.16 15.38 -5.99
CA VAL A 89 3.62 15.14 -6.02
C VAL A 89 4.35 15.97 -4.97
N GLU A 90 3.84 17.17 -4.67
CA GLU A 90 4.42 18.08 -3.70
C GLU A 90 4.26 17.51 -2.28
N LYS A 91 5.38 17.25 -1.59
CA LYS A 91 5.40 16.61 -0.25
C LYS A 91 4.39 17.19 0.75
N PRO A 92 4.20 18.53 0.88
CA PRO A 92 3.20 19.06 1.80
C PRO A 92 1.76 18.72 1.40
N ALA A 93 1.44 18.81 0.10
CA ALA A 93 0.13 18.46 -0.43
C ALA A 93 -0.14 16.96 -0.36
N GLN A 94 0.86 16.13 -0.68
CA GLN A 94 0.80 14.67 -0.52
C GLN A 94 0.50 14.28 0.93
N ARG A 95 1.16 14.92 1.90
CA ARG A 95 0.96 14.67 3.32
C ARG A 95 -0.47 15.01 3.74
N GLU A 96 -0.95 16.20 3.38
CA GLU A 96 -2.31 16.63 3.70
C GLU A 96 -3.35 15.70 3.05
N HIS A 97 -3.17 15.39 1.77
CA HIS A 97 -4.00 14.45 1.03
C HIS A 97 -4.09 13.08 1.73
N THR A 98 -2.95 12.53 2.13
CA THR A 98 -2.89 11.27 2.89
C THR A 98 -3.58 11.40 4.24
N THR A 99 -3.38 12.51 4.97
CA THR A 99 -4.05 12.77 6.26
C THR A 99 -5.56 12.73 6.12
N ARG A 100 -6.12 13.43 5.14
CA ARG A 100 -7.56 13.51 4.94
C ARG A 100 -8.17 12.14 4.63
N LEU A 101 -7.49 11.32 3.82
CA LEU A 101 -7.93 9.94 3.54
C LEU A 101 -7.85 9.02 4.76
N VAL A 102 -6.76 9.08 5.52
CA VAL A 102 -6.61 8.27 6.76
C VAL A 102 -7.66 8.67 7.79
N GLU A 103 -7.85 9.97 8.00
CA GLU A 103 -8.89 10.48 8.90
C GLU A 103 -10.28 10.05 8.45
N LEU A 104 -10.58 10.07 7.15
CA LEU A 104 -11.82 9.54 6.61
C LEU A 104 -12.01 8.06 7.01
N VAL A 105 -11.01 7.21 6.77
CA VAL A 105 -11.09 5.78 7.12
C VAL A 105 -11.29 5.59 8.62
N CYS A 106 -10.55 6.32 9.45
CA CYS A 106 -10.72 6.31 10.91
C CYS A 106 -12.13 6.75 11.34
N LYS A 107 -12.73 7.75 10.66
CA LYS A 107 -14.12 8.19 10.94
C LYS A 107 -15.15 7.16 10.48
N ILE A 108 -14.93 6.49 9.35
CA ILE A 108 -15.78 5.39 8.90
C ILE A 108 -15.70 4.24 9.90
N LYS A 109 -14.50 3.84 10.34
CA LYS A 109 -14.27 2.82 11.36
C LYS A 109 -15.01 3.11 12.65
N GLY A 110 -15.04 4.38 13.08
CA GLY A 110 -15.71 4.81 14.31
C GLY A 110 -17.23 4.98 14.21
N ASN A 111 -17.85 4.70 13.07
CA ASN A 111 -19.31 4.77 12.94
C ASN A 111 -19.98 3.62 13.68
N ARG A 112 -21.10 3.94 14.36
CA ARG A 112 -21.92 2.92 14.99
C ARG A 112 -22.60 2.08 13.91
N HIS A 113 -22.50 0.77 14.07
CA HIS A 113 -23.30 -0.16 13.28
C HIS A 113 -24.78 0.00 13.65
N PRO A 114 -25.72 0.00 12.69
CA PRO A 114 -27.15 0.08 12.98
C PRO A 114 -27.60 -1.04 13.93
N GLU A 115 -28.36 -0.70 14.97
CA GLU A 115 -28.87 -1.70 15.92
C GLU A 115 -29.83 -2.67 15.22
N GLY A 116 -29.58 -3.98 15.38
CA GLY A 116 -30.45 -5.04 14.84
C GLY A 116 -30.15 -5.45 13.40
N GLU A 117 -29.18 -4.82 12.73
CA GLU A 117 -28.65 -5.30 11.45
C GLU A 117 -27.44 -6.19 11.69
N GLU A 118 -27.32 -7.27 10.91
CA GLU A 118 -26.12 -8.10 10.86
C GLU A 118 -25.67 -8.20 9.42
N TRP A 119 -24.44 -7.75 9.16
CA TRP A 119 -23.82 -7.86 7.84
C TRP A 119 -22.93 -9.09 7.79
N PHE A 120 -23.02 -9.83 6.70
CA PHE A 120 -22.19 -10.99 6.44
C PHE A 120 -21.44 -10.81 5.13
N ILE A 121 -20.16 -11.12 5.12
CA ILE A 121 -19.35 -11.26 3.92
C ILE A 121 -18.64 -12.60 4.01
N HIS A 122 -18.89 -13.48 3.04
CA HIS A 122 -18.38 -14.86 3.03
C HIS A 122 -18.68 -15.64 4.31
N GLY A 123 -19.88 -15.45 4.87
CA GLY A 123 -20.32 -16.09 6.12
C GLY A 123 -19.72 -15.50 7.40
N GLN A 124 -18.82 -14.51 7.30
CA GLN A 124 -18.26 -13.82 8.45
C GLN A 124 -19.09 -12.58 8.76
N ARG A 125 -19.49 -12.44 10.03
CA ARG A 125 -20.14 -11.23 10.53
C ARG A 125 -19.15 -10.06 10.44
N CYS A 126 -19.62 -8.92 9.96
CA CYS A 126 -18.80 -7.71 9.88
C CYS A 126 -19.60 -6.46 10.25
N SER A 127 -18.87 -5.36 10.48
CA SER A 127 -19.39 -4.05 10.82
C SER A 127 -18.48 -2.96 10.25
N TRP A 128 -18.81 -1.69 10.46
CA TRP A 128 -17.93 -0.57 10.08
C TRP A 128 -16.57 -0.62 10.80
N GLU A 129 -16.53 -1.09 12.05
CA GLU A 129 -15.31 -1.17 12.86
C GLU A 129 -14.28 -2.13 12.26
N ASP A 130 -14.76 -3.14 11.53
CA ASP A 130 -13.95 -4.17 10.90
C ASP A 130 -13.34 -3.73 9.55
N LEU A 131 -13.80 -2.60 9.00
CA LEU A 131 -13.42 -2.10 7.67
C LEU A 131 -13.50 -3.21 6.59
N PRO A 132 -14.70 -3.77 6.35
CA PRO A 132 -14.86 -5.00 5.58
C PRO A 132 -14.26 -4.84 4.18
N LEU A 133 -13.47 -5.82 3.72
CA LEU A 133 -12.79 -5.83 2.42
C LEU A 133 -11.68 -4.79 2.21
N LEU A 134 -11.41 -3.86 3.13
CA LEU A 134 -10.31 -2.90 2.96
C LEU A 134 -8.95 -3.61 2.85
N GLY A 135 -8.72 -4.62 3.68
CA GLY A 135 -7.49 -5.41 3.63
C GLY A 135 -7.33 -6.17 2.30
N LEU A 136 -8.44 -6.63 1.72
CA LEU A 136 -8.45 -7.29 0.40
C LEU A 136 -8.06 -6.29 -0.69
N GLU A 137 -8.71 -5.12 -0.73
CA GLU A 137 -8.40 -4.07 -1.71
C GLU A 137 -6.95 -3.57 -1.60
N ILE A 138 -6.43 -3.42 -0.38
CA ILE A 138 -5.02 -3.08 -0.18
C ILE A 138 -4.13 -4.20 -0.72
N ARG A 139 -4.43 -5.47 -0.40
CA ARG A 139 -3.66 -6.62 -0.90
C ARG A 139 -3.60 -6.65 -2.42
N GLU A 140 -4.74 -6.54 -3.09
CA GLU A 140 -4.80 -6.55 -4.57
C GLU A 140 -4.06 -5.34 -5.16
N SER A 141 -4.05 -4.22 -4.43
CA SER A 141 -3.27 -3.04 -4.81
C SER A 141 -1.78 -3.12 -4.47
N TYR A 142 -1.33 -4.16 -3.74
CA TYR A 142 0.02 -4.31 -3.20
C TYR A 142 0.90 -5.29 -4.00
N ASN A 143 0.70 -5.40 -5.31
CA ASN A 143 1.51 -6.28 -6.16
C ASN A 143 2.78 -5.63 -6.72
N GLY A 144 3.18 -4.46 -6.21
CA GLY A 144 4.37 -3.73 -6.63
C GLY A 144 4.08 -2.62 -7.66
N PRO A 145 5.09 -1.79 -7.99
CA PRO A 145 4.93 -0.62 -8.86
C PRO A 145 4.58 -1.00 -10.31
N PHE A 146 5.10 -2.13 -10.79
CA PHE A 146 5.07 -2.50 -12.22
C PHE A 146 4.24 -3.75 -12.54
N ASP A 147 3.27 -4.13 -11.68
CA ASP A 147 2.39 -5.30 -11.90
C ASP A 147 1.28 -5.08 -12.95
N SER A 148 1.38 -4.01 -13.75
CA SER A 148 0.44 -3.80 -14.85
C SER A 148 0.75 -4.79 -15.99
N PRO A 149 -0.27 -5.36 -16.67
CA PRO A 149 -0.09 -6.13 -17.90
C PRO A 149 0.74 -5.39 -18.97
N TYR A 150 0.78 -4.05 -18.89
CA TYR A 150 1.60 -3.20 -19.74
C TYR A 150 3.11 -3.46 -19.54
N PHE A 151 3.56 -3.67 -18.30
CA PHE A 151 4.97 -3.87 -17.97
C PHE A 151 5.42 -5.34 -18.03
N TRP A 152 4.51 -6.32 -17.92
CA TRP A 152 4.86 -7.75 -17.94
C TRP A 152 5.57 -8.18 -19.26
N LYS A 153 5.31 -7.50 -20.40
CA LYS A 153 5.99 -7.74 -21.70
C LYS A 153 7.20 -6.82 -21.91
N ALA A 154 7.41 -5.90 -20.97
CA ALA A 154 8.25 -4.72 -21.15
C ALA A 154 9.50 -4.75 -20.26
N ASN A 155 9.94 -5.91 -19.75
CA ASN A 155 11.19 -6.02 -18.97
C ASN A 155 12.37 -5.34 -19.70
N ALA A 156 12.52 -5.58 -21.01
CA ALA A 156 13.53 -4.90 -21.83
C ALA A 156 13.35 -3.37 -21.90
N MET A 157 12.11 -2.87 -21.82
CA MET A 157 11.83 -1.42 -21.77
C MET A 157 12.16 -0.84 -20.40
N LEU A 158 11.83 -1.54 -19.31
CA LEU A 158 12.16 -1.11 -17.95
C LEU A 158 13.68 -1.03 -17.73
N LEU A 159 14.47 -1.80 -18.49
CA LEU A 159 15.93 -1.75 -18.49
C LEU A 159 16.51 -0.58 -19.32
N SER A 160 15.69 0.20 -20.03
CA SER A 160 16.18 1.39 -20.74
C SER A 160 16.71 2.43 -19.75
N GLN A 161 17.67 3.24 -20.20
CA GLN A 161 18.28 4.26 -19.34
C GLN A 161 17.22 5.26 -18.83
N GLU A 162 16.28 5.67 -19.68
CA GLU A 162 15.20 6.59 -19.33
C GLU A 162 14.29 6.00 -18.24
N ALA A 163 13.89 4.73 -18.39
CA ALA A 163 13.08 4.03 -17.41
C ALA A 163 13.81 3.89 -16.07
N GLN A 164 15.10 3.56 -16.10
CA GLN A 164 15.93 3.46 -14.89
C GLN A 164 16.09 4.80 -14.15
N ILE A 165 16.27 5.91 -14.88
CA ILE A 165 16.32 7.27 -14.29
C ILE A 165 14.97 7.64 -13.65
N ALA A 166 13.86 7.34 -14.33
CA ALA A 166 12.51 7.58 -13.80
C ALA A 166 12.22 6.74 -12.55
N MET A 167 12.54 5.45 -12.59
CA MET A 167 12.37 4.49 -11.48
C MET A 167 13.18 4.90 -10.24
N ALA A 168 14.40 5.40 -10.43
CA ALA A 168 15.24 5.91 -9.35
C ALA A 168 14.79 7.28 -8.80
N GLY A 169 13.75 7.90 -9.37
CA GLY A 169 13.24 9.21 -8.95
C GLY A 169 14.16 10.37 -9.30
N ALA A 170 15.07 10.19 -10.27
CA ALA A 170 15.99 11.23 -10.73
C ALA A 170 15.34 12.15 -11.79
N SER A 171 14.30 11.68 -12.48
CA SER A 171 13.46 12.49 -13.36
C SER A 171 12.44 13.31 -12.56
N ARG A 172 12.18 14.55 -12.99
CA ARG A 172 11.04 15.31 -12.46
C ARG A 172 9.76 14.79 -13.11
N PHE A 173 8.90 14.16 -12.32
CA PHE A 173 7.52 13.94 -12.73
C PHE A 173 6.81 15.31 -12.77
N GLN A 174 6.24 15.66 -13.93
CA GLN A 174 5.43 16.88 -14.09
C GLN A 174 3.98 16.44 -14.32
N SER A 175 3.11 16.68 -13.34
CA SER A 175 1.67 16.41 -13.45
C SER A 175 0.94 17.45 -14.32
N GLN A 176 1.57 17.96 -15.39
CA GLN A 176 0.86 18.83 -16.32
C GLN A 176 0.03 17.95 -17.25
N GLY A 177 -1.30 18.03 -17.09
CA GLY A 177 -2.25 17.29 -17.92
C GLY A 177 -1.87 17.42 -19.38
N SER A 178 -1.66 16.27 -20.02
CA SER A 178 -1.23 16.16 -21.40
C SER A 178 -2.24 16.84 -22.32
N THR A 179 -2.03 18.13 -22.58
CA THR A 179 -2.78 18.88 -23.56
C THR A 179 -2.15 18.62 -24.91
N ASN A 180 -2.78 17.73 -25.67
CA ASN A 180 -2.51 17.25 -27.03
C ASN A 180 -2.03 15.79 -27.02
N GLY A 181 -2.75 14.95 -27.79
CA GLY A 181 -2.65 13.49 -27.81
C GLY A 181 -1.33 12.90 -28.34
N ASP A 182 -0.20 13.37 -27.85
CA ASP A 182 1.08 12.68 -27.99
C ASP A 182 1.07 11.45 -27.07
N PRO A 183 1.57 10.30 -27.55
CA PRO A 183 1.64 9.09 -26.74
C PRO A 183 2.57 9.32 -25.55
N GLU A 184 2.07 9.03 -24.35
CA GLU A 184 2.84 9.12 -23.11
C GLU A 184 4.14 8.34 -23.23
N THR A 185 5.26 8.99 -22.89
CA THR A 185 6.57 8.37 -22.98
C THR A 185 6.74 7.30 -21.90
N LEU A 186 7.56 6.28 -22.17
CA LEU A 186 7.87 5.23 -21.19
C LEU A 186 8.37 5.81 -19.85
N SER A 187 9.16 6.90 -19.90
CA SER A 187 9.67 7.55 -18.70
C SER A 187 8.56 8.18 -17.86
N GLU A 188 7.50 8.72 -18.48
CA GLU A 188 6.35 9.30 -17.77
C GLU A 188 5.53 8.20 -17.09
N GLN A 189 5.24 7.11 -17.80
CA GLN A 189 4.52 5.96 -17.25
C GLN A 189 5.26 5.33 -16.06
N VAL A 190 6.58 5.17 -16.17
CA VAL A 190 7.40 4.65 -15.06
C VAL A 190 7.43 5.62 -13.88
N ALA A 191 7.51 6.92 -14.13
CA ALA A 191 7.48 7.93 -13.08
C ALA A 191 6.11 7.99 -12.37
N GLU A 192 5.01 7.88 -13.11
CA GLU A 192 3.64 7.80 -12.56
C GLU A 192 3.47 6.54 -11.71
N SER A 193 3.84 5.38 -12.25
CA SER A 193 3.79 4.10 -11.54
C SER A 193 4.61 4.14 -10.24
N ARG A 194 5.84 4.66 -10.30
CA ARG A 194 6.68 4.89 -9.11
C ARG A 194 6.00 5.80 -8.10
N HIS A 195 5.44 6.92 -8.55
CA HIS A 195 4.77 7.90 -7.69
C HIS A 195 3.54 7.30 -7.01
N SER A 196 2.72 6.56 -7.77
CA SER A 196 1.56 5.82 -7.29
C SER A 196 1.94 4.81 -6.20
N TRP A 197 2.98 4.02 -6.47
CA TRP A 197 3.49 3.04 -5.51
C TRP A 197 3.99 3.68 -4.22
N LEU A 198 4.79 4.75 -4.31
CA LEU A 198 5.32 5.45 -3.14
C LEU A 198 4.25 6.27 -2.40
N SER A 199 3.19 6.71 -3.07
CA SER A 199 2.07 7.42 -2.42
C SER A 199 1.16 6.48 -1.64
N LEU A 200 1.06 5.22 -2.07
CA LEU A 200 0.32 4.20 -1.35
C LEU A 200 0.97 3.84 0.01
N GLN A 201 2.31 3.81 0.09
CA GLN A 201 3.01 3.36 1.32
C GLN A 201 2.66 4.21 2.56
N PRO A 202 2.74 5.57 2.53
CA PRO A 202 2.32 6.42 3.65
C PRO A 202 0.89 6.21 4.09
N PHE A 203 -0.03 5.93 3.15
CA PHE A 203 -1.43 5.68 3.46
C PHE A 203 -1.58 4.39 4.28
N ILE A 204 -1.02 3.27 3.80
CA ILE A 204 -1.10 1.98 4.51
C ILE A 204 -0.40 2.05 5.87
N CYS A 205 0.79 2.64 5.94
CA CYS A 205 1.52 2.85 7.20
C CYS A 205 0.62 3.51 8.27
N ARG A 206 -0.14 4.52 7.85
CA ARG A 206 -1.00 5.31 8.73
C ARG A 206 -2.31 4.64 9.07
N LEU A 207 -2.80 3.72 8.24
CA LEU A 207 -3.91 2.86 8.65
C LEU A 207 -3.52 1.97 9.84
N TRP A 208 -2.27 1.49 9.87
CA TRP A 208 -1.73 0.79 11.03
C TRP A 208 -1.57 1.73 12.22
N SER A 209 -0.86 2.84 12.06
CA SER A 209 -0.51 3.72 13.19
C SER A 209 -1.66 4.54 13.75
N ASP A 210 -2.51 5.09 12.89
CA ASP A 210 -3.51 6.10 13.27
C ASP A 210 -4.92 5.49 13.38
N CYS A 211 -5.24 4.46 12.57
CA CYS A 211 -6.54 3.78 12.60
C CYS A 211 -6.50 2.41 13.32
N HIS A 212 -5.37 2.05 13.94
CA HIS A 212 -5.19 0.81 14.71
C HIS A 212 -5.56 -0.47 13.94
N CYS A 213 -5.27 -0.51 12.64
CA CYS A 213 -5.43 -1.71 11.82
C CYS A 213 -4.25 -2.67 12.06
N ASN A 214 -4.22 -3.35 13.22
CA ASN A 214 -3.08 -4.16 13.66
C ASN A 214 -2.68 -5.27 12.67
N SER A 215 -3.64 -5.79 11.89
CA SER A 215 -3.39 -6.75 10.81
C SER A 215 -2.42 -6.23 9.75
N TYR A 216 -2.13 -4.92 9.70
CA TYR A 216 -1.19 -4.33 8.74
C TYR A 216 0.27 -4.34 9.18
N ALA A 217 0.57 -4.85 10.38
CA ALA A 217 1.96 -5.09 10.80
C ALA A 217 2.71 -6.02 9.83
N VAL A 218 2.02 -6.97 9.18
CA VAL A 218 2.61 -7.86 8.17
C VAL A 218 2.99 -7.14 6.87
N TYR A 219 2.26 -6.08 6.50
CA TYR A 219 2.59 -5.30 5.30
C TYR A 219 3.92 -4.56 5.45
N ALA A 220 4.28 -4.15 6.67
CA ALA A 220 5.61 -3.59 6.93
C ALA A 220 6.71 -4.62 6.63
N ILE A 221 6.52 -5.90 7.02
CA ILE A 221 7.46 -6.97 6.65
C ILE A 221 7.52 -7.11 5.13
N TRP A 222 6.37 -7.16 4.45
CA TRP A 222 6.33 -7.29 2.99
C TRP A 222 6.99 -6.12 2.26
N ALA A 223 6.90 -4.90 2.81
CA ALA A 223 7.54 -3.70 2.28
C ALA A 223 9.05 -3.67 2.51
N ILE A 224 9.50 -4.16 3.66
CA ILE A 224 10.90 -4.06 4.08
C ILE A 224 11.74 -5.20 3.53
N ARG A 225 11.16 -6.41 3.44
CA ARG A 225 11.84 -7.63 3.04
C ARG A 225 12.62 -7.50 1.72
N PRO A 226 12.03 -7.02 0.60
CA PRO A 226 12.76 -6.93 -0.67
C PRO A 226 14.02 -6.06 -0.57
N ALA A 227 13.94 -4.98 0.19
CA ALA A 227 15.01 -4.01 0.34
C ALA A 227 16.09 -4.42 1.34
N LEU A 228 15.72 -5.06 2.46
CA LEU A 228 16.61 -5.24 3.61
C LEU A 228 16.91 -6.70 3.96
N GLU A 229 16.16 -7.65 3.42
CA GLU A 229 16.39 -9.09 3.64
C GLU A 229 16.74 -9.82 2.36
N ASP A 230 16.23 -9.35 1.21
CA ASP A 230 16.62 -9.83 -0.11
C ASP A 230 17.72 -8.98 -0.75
N TRP A 231 18.27 -8.00 -0.03
CA TRP A 231 19.39 -7.18 -0.49
C TRP A 231 20.57 -8.06 -0.94
N PRO A 232 21.15 -7.82 -2.14
CA PRO A 232 22.25 -8.61 -2.64
C PRO A 232 23.52 -8.44 -1.78
N GLU A 233 24.25 -9.53 -1.53
CA GLU A 233 25.54 -9.50 -0.83
C GLU A 233 26.57 -8.62 -1.56
N THR A 234 26.53 -8.63 -2.89
CA THR A 234 27.30 -7.75 -3.76
C THR A 234 26.32 -6.90 -4.57
N PRO A 235 25.99 -5.68 -4.13
CA PRO A 235 25.13 -4.78 -4.88
C PRO A 235 25.69 -4.48 -6.27
N PRO A 236 24.83 -4.38 -7.30
CA PRO A 236 25.27 -4.10 -8.66
C PRO A 236 25.94 -2.73 -8.77
N SER A 237 26.90 -2.62 -9.70
CA SER A 237 27.40 -1.30 -10.12
C SER A 237 26.32 -0.56 -10.90
N PHE A 238 26.40 0.77 -10.92
CA PHE A 238 25.37 1.63 -11.55
C PHE A 238 25.23 1.44 -13.06
N ASP A 239 26.30 0.99 -13.70
CA ASP A 239 26.44 0.76 -15.13
C ASP A 239 26.34 -0.73 -15.51
N ALA A 240 26.10 -1.61 -14.53
CA ALA A 240 25.98 -3.04 -14.78
C ALA A 240 24.79 -3.31 -15.71
N GLN A 241 24.99 -4.25 -16.63
CA GLN A 241 23.89 -4.80 -17.43
C GLN A 241 23.12 -5.83 -16.58
N HIS A 242 21.81 -5.84 -16.75
CA HIS A 242 20.91 -6.70 -16.01
C HIS A 242 19.91 -7.36 -16.95
N ASP A 243 19.63 -8.64 -16.71
CA ASP A 243 18.63 -9.39 -17.46
C ASP A 243 17.20 -9.20 -16.92
N ASN A 244 17.09 -8.65 -15.71
CA ASN A 244 15.84 -8.38 -15.01
C ASN A 244 15.91 -7.02 -14.31
N TYR A 245 14.93 -6.16 -14.56
CA TYR A 245 14.83 -4.85 -13.92
C TYR A 245 14.76 -4.94 -12.39
N GLU A 246 14.19 -6.00 -11.81
CA GLU A 246 14.09 -6.17 -10.35
C GLU A 246 15.46 -6.27 -9.66
N ARG A 247 16.51 -6.59 -10.43
CA ARG A 247 17.90 -6.65 -9.95
C ARG A 247 18.69 -5.40 -10.31
N SER A 248 18.07 -4.42 -10.96
CA SER A 248 18.76 -3.20 -11.37
C SER A 248 19.00 -2.27 -10.17
N PRO A 249 20.06 -1.44 -10.23
CA PRO A 249 20.32 -0.41 -9.23
C PRO A 249 19.12 0.49 -8.94
N ALA A 250 18.35 0.88 -9.96
CA ALA A 250 17.20 1.77 -9.79
C ALA A 250 16.04 1.09 -9.05
N TYR A 251 15.78 -0.18 -9.33
CA TYR A 251 14.73 -0.92 -8.64
C TYR A 251 15.10 -1.17 -7.17
N LEU A 252 16.35 -1.58 -6.92
CA LEU A 252 16.87 -1.74 -5.55
C LEU A 252 16.79 -0.43 -4.76
N ALA A 253 17.09 0.71 -5.40
CA ALA A 253 16.92 2.02 -4.79
C ALA A 253 15.46 2.33 -4.43
N LEU A 254 14.52 2.01 -5.33
CA LEU A 254 13.07 2.17 -5.08
C LEU A 254 12.59 1.32 -3.90
N GLU A 255 13.01 0.06 -3.82
CA GLU A 255 12.67 -0.84 -2.69
C GLU A 255 13.18 -0.26 -1.35
N VAL A 256 14.40 0.27 -1.31
CA VAL A 256 14.92 0.94 -0.11
C VAL A 256 14.09 2.17 0.25
N GLU A 257 13.63 2.96 -0.72
CA GLU A 257 12.74 4.09 -0.44
C GLU A 257 11.42 3.62 0.18
N VAL A 258 10.82 2.54 -0.32
CA VAL A 258 9.60 1.93 0.22
C VAL A 258 9.82 1.48 1.66
N ALA A 259 10.87 0.69 1.92
CA ALA A 259 11.23 0.24 3.26
C ALA A 259 11.45 1.41 4.22
N SER A 260 12.13 2.46 3.74
CA SER A 260 12.40 3.66 4.53
C SER A 260 11.12 4.43 4.89
N ILE A 261 10.11 4.46 4.03
CA ILE A 261 8.81 5.07 4.35
C ILE A 261 8.16 4.34 5.53
N TRP A 262 8.15 3.00 5.49
CA TRP A 262 7.59 2.18 6.57
C TRP A 262 8.33 2.37 7.88
N ILE A 263 9.65 2.27 7.86
CA ILE A 263 10.49 2.47 9.05
C ILE A 263 10.25 3.87 9.64
N CYS A 264 10.36 4.93 8.83
CA CYS A 264 10.19 6.30 9.30
C CYS A 264 8.81 6.59 9.90
N LYS A 265 7.77 5.84 9.51
CA LYS A 265 6.39 6.08 9.98
C LYS A 265 5.93 5.14 11.08
N THR A 266 6.49 3.93 11.14
CA THR A 266 5.95 2.85 11.98
C THR A 266 6.99 2.17 12.85
N ALA A 267 8.25 2.63 12.84
CA ALA A 267 9.34 2.09 13.66
C ALA A 267 8.96 1.82 15.14
N PRO A 268 8.30 2.73 15.88
CA PRO A 268 7.91 2.45 17.26
C PRO A 268 6.95 1.26 17.39
N LEU A 269 6.04 1.07 16.42
CA LEU A 269 5.08 -0.03 16.39
C LEU A 269 5.78 -1.34 16.00
N MET A 270 6.62 -1.30 14.98
CA MET A 270 7.41 -2.45 14.53
C MET A 270 8.33 -2.97 15.65
N TYR A 271 9.02 -2.07 16.36
CA TYR A 271 9.94 -2.44 17.43
C TYR A 271 9.21 -3.12 18.59
N LYS A 272 7.96 -2.71 18.89
CA LYS A 272 7.12 -3.32 19.94
C LYS A 272 6.36 -4.56 19.48
N CYS A 273 6.25 -4.78 18.18
CA CYS A 273 5.48 -5.89 17.64
C CYS A 273 6.16 -7.22 17.97
N THR A 274 5.37 -8.23 18.30
CA THR A 274 5.84 -9.59 18.59
C THR A 274 5.00 -10.65 17.88
N GLU A 275 4.22 -10.22 16.88
CA GLU A 275 3.36 -11.10 16.10
C GLU A 275 4.19 -12.00 15.18
N ILE A 276 3.80 -13.27 15.12
CA ILE A 276 4.44 -14.33 14.33
C ILE A 276 3.40 -14.89 13.35
N TRP A 277 3.73 -14.89 12.07
CA TRP A 277 2.91 -15.33 10.95
C TRP A 277 3.62 -16.42 10.12
N GLY A 278 3.99 -17.52 10.77
CA GLY A 278 4.57 -18.68 10.10
C GLY A 278 5.13 -19.71 11.08
N PRO A 279 5.53 -20.90 10.56
CA PRO A 279 6.01 -22.01 11.38
C PRO A 279 7.31 -21.70 12.15
N ASN A 280 8.16 -20.81 11.65
CA ASN A 280 9.38 -20.40 12.37
C ASN A 280 8.98 -19.45 13.50
N GLY A 281 9.07 -19.93 14.75
CA GLY A 281 8.67 -19.17 15.94
C GLY A 281 7.24 -19.42 16.42
N ASN A 282 6.41 -20.13 15.64
CA ASN A 282 5.10 -20.62 16.05
C ASN A 282 4.88 -22.08 15.59
N PRO A 283 5.19 -23.08 16.45
CA PRO A 283 5.04 -24.50 16.12
C PRO A 283 3.60 -24.94 15.80
N ASP A 284 2.61 -24.20 16.28
CA ASP A 284 1.18 -24.50 16.08
C ASP A 284 0.63 -23.91 14.77
N TRP A 285 1.49 -23.31 13.93
CA TRP A 285 1.11 -22.73 12.66
C TRP A 285 0.60 -23.81 11.70
N ASN A 286 -0.69 -23.78 11.40
CA ASN A 286 -1.41 -24.83 10.66
C ASN A 286 -1.79 -24.43 9.22
N ILE A 287 -1.30 -23.29 8.75
CA ILE A 287 -1.57 -22.77 7.41
C ILE A 287 -0.35 -23.02 6.52
N ASN A 288 -0.57 -23.45 5.28
CA ASN A 288 0.51 -23.72 4.31
C ASN A 288 1.22 -22.45 3.79
N SER A 289 0.92 -21.27 4.32
CA SER A 289 1.56 -20.00 3.98
C SER A 289 2.22 -19.40 5.21
N ALA A 290 3.36 -18.72 5.04
CA ALA A 290 4.06 -18.01 6.10
C ALA A 290 4.17 -16.52 5.74
N PRO A 291 3.11 -15.72 5.95
CA PRO A 291 3.11 -14.30 5.61
C PRO A 291 4.29 -13.51 6.20
N GLY A 292 4.76 -13.90 7.38
CA GLY A 292 5.87 -13.23 8.05
C GLY A 292 7.25 -13.75 7.66
N GLN A 293 7.33 -14.72 6.74
CA GLN A 293 8.60 -15.30 6.26
C GLN A 293 9.54 -14.21 5.75
N GLY A 294 10.80 -14.29 6.16
CA GLY A 294 11.81 -13.36 5.68
C GLY A 294 12.44 -13.73 4.34
N GLY A 295 13.28 -12.79 3.89
CA GLY A 295 14.05 -12.89 2.66
C GLY A 295 15.31 -13.72 2.81
N ARG A 296 16.15 -13.73 1.78
CA ARG A 296 17.36 -14.55 1.68
C ARG A 296 18.32 -14.42 2.85
N ARG A 297 18.40 -13.24 3.49
CA ARG A 297 19.30 -12.95 4.61
C ARG A 297 18.66 -13.13 5.99
N TRP A 298 17.41 -13.58 6.06
CA TRP A 298 16.70 -13.83 7.31
C TRP A 298 16.19 -15.26 7.40
N ASP A 299 16.73 -16.01 8.36
CA ASP A 299 16.35 -17.39 8.68
C ASP A 299 15.75 -17.53 10.09
N GLY A 300 15.42 -16.40 10.72
CA GLY A 300 14.82 -16.35 12.05
C GLY A 300 13.30 -16.59 12.04
N VAL A 301 12.59 -15.96 12.98
CA VAL A 301 11.13 -16.15 13.11
C VAL A 301 10.37 -15.53 11.92
N ASP A 302 9.24 -16.14 11.56
CA ASP A 302 8.36 -15.66 10.50
C ASP A 302 7.48 -14.50 11.02
N GLY A 303 8.10 -13.39 11.42
CA GLY A 303 7.40 -12.26 12.03
C GLY A 303 8.36 -11.28 12.72
N TYR A 304 7.91 -10.71 13.82
CA TYR A 304 8.74 -9.84 14.67
C TYR A 304 9.31 -10.62 15.85
N ASP A 305 10.64 -10.72 15.91
CA ASP A 305 11.33 -11.41 17.00
C ASP A 305 11.53 -10.50 18.23
N ARG A 306 11.30 -11.06 19.43
CA ARG A 306 11.47 -10.34 20.71
C ARG A 306 12.90 -9.89 20.99
N GLU A 307 13.87 -10.50 20.33
CA GLU A 307 15.30 -10.22 20.51
C GLU A 307 15.79 -9.13 19.55
N HIS A 308 14.89 -8.61 18.70
CA HIS A 308 15.16 -7.59 17.68
C HIS A 308 16.31 -7.97 16.72
N LYS A 309 16.57 -9.26 16.50
CA LYS A 309 17.58 -9.75 15.54
C LYS A 309 17.23 -9.33 14.11
N ARG A 310 15.95 -9.41 13.72
CA ARG A 310 15.49 -8.97 12.38
C ARG A 310 15.70 -7.48 12.19
N TRP A 311 15.41 -6.73 13.24
CA TRP A 311 15.65 -5.29 13.29
C TRP A 311 17.14 -4.94 13.18
N GLN A 312 18.04 -5.66 13.87
CA GLN A 312 19.48 -5.45 13.73
C GLN A 312 19.98 -5.80 12.33
N LEU A 313 19.45 -6.85 11.69
CA LEU A 313 19.72 -7.16 10.28
C LEU A 313 19.34 -5.98 9.39
N TRP A 314 18.13 -5.45 9.51
CA TRP A 314 17.67 -4.31 8.73
C TRP A 314 18.58 -3.09 8.87
N LYS A 315 19.04 -2.78 10.09
CA LYS A 315 20.03 -1.71 10.33
C LYS A 315 21.36 -2.01 9.63
N ALA A 316 21.87 -3.22 9.74
CA ALA A 316 23.13 -3.60 9.10
C ALA A 316 23.05 -3.41 7.57
N VAL A 317 21.93 -3.81 6.95
CA VAL A 317 21.71 -3.66 5.52
C VAL A 317 21.53 -2.20 5.11
N LEU A 318 20.80 -1.39 5.86
CA LEU A 318 20.73 0.06 5.61
C LEU A 318 22.12 0.72 5.64
N ALA A 319 23.01 0.29 6.54
CA ALA A 319 24.39 0.77 6.54
C ALA A 319 25.19 0.31 5.30
N GLU A 320 24.93 -0.89 4.79
CA GLU A 320 25.47 -1.35 3.50
C GLU A 320 24.96 -0.50 2.33
N VAL A 321 23.67 -0.18 2.29
CA VAL A 321 23.06 0.68 1.27
C VAL A 321 23.70 2.06 1.26
N ILE A 322 23.90 2.67 2.44
CA ILE A 322 24.56 3.98 2.55
C ILE A 322 25.99 3.91 1.99
N ARG A 323 26.76 2.86 2.34
CA ARG A 323 28.11 2.65 1.78
C ARG A 323 28.10 2.43 0.27
N TRP A 324 27.11 1.69 -0.24
CA TRP A 324 26.94 1.50 -1.68
C TRP A 324 26.69 2.84 -2.39
N CYS A 325 25.88 3.71 -1.80
CA CYS A 325 25.63 5.06 -2.33
C CYS A 325 26.89 5.94 -2.34
N ASP A 326 27.79 5.74 -1.38
CA ASP A 326 29.07 6.46 -1.27
C ASP A 326 30.21 5.81 -2.04
N GLY A 327 29.95 4.68 -2.69
CA GLY A 327 30.94 3.90 -3.42
C GLY A 327 31.39 4.52 -4.75
N PRO A 328 32.33 3.86 -5.45
CA PRO A 328 32.73 4.23 -6.80
C PRO A 328 31.51 4.30 -7.73
N GLY A 329 31.36 5.41 -8.45
CA GLY A 329 30.23 5.64 -9.35
C GLY A 329 29.03 6.38 -8.74
N SER A 330 29.14 6.86 -7.49
CA SER A 330 28.11 7.70 -6.83
C SER A 330 27.65 8.92 -7.66
N VAL A 331 28.48 9.40 -8.59
CA VAL A 331 28.12 10.46 -9.56
C VAL A 331 26.90 10.07 -10.41
N HIS A 332 26.71 8.78 -10.70
CA HIS A 332 25.56 8.26 -11.45
C HIS A 332 24.27 8.25 -10.64
N MET A 333 24.34 8.34 -9.31
CA MET A 333 23.18 8.43 -8.41
C MET A 333 22.73 9.86 -8.16
N LYS A 334 23.25 10.84 -8.90
CA LYS A 334 22.89 12.24 -8.71
C LYS A 334 21.37 12.41 -8.88
N GLY A 335 20.71 12.87 -7.81
CA GLY A 335 19.26 13.10 -7.77
C GLY A 335 18.44 11.97 -7.17
N TRP A 336 19.02 10.77 -7.03
CA TRP A 336 18.38 9.61 -6.40
C TRP A 336 18.09 9.90 -4.93
N LYS A 337 17.06 9.27 -4.38
CA LYS A 337 16.61 9.51 -2.99
C LYS A 337 17.03 8.42 -2.01
N VAL A 338 17.58 7.32 -2.50
CA VAL A 338 17.92 6.13 -1.72
C VAL A 338 18.84 6.41 -0.53
N LYS A 339 19.88 7.24 -0.69
CA LYS A 339 20.80 7.55 0.41
C LYS A 339 20.11 8.32 1.53
N ASP A 340 19.38 9.38 1.18
CA ASP A 340 18.64 10.20 2.14
C ASP A 340 17.57 9.37 2.86
N ALA A 341 16.87 8.50 2.11
CA ALA A 341 15.86 7.59 2.65
C ALA A 341 16.47 6.60 3.66
N ALA A 342 17.55 5.92 3.27
CA ALA A 342 18.23 4.95 4.13
C ALA A 342 18.82 5.60 5.40
N THR A 343 19.37 6.81 5.26
CA THR A 343 19.90 7.57 6.39
C THR A 343 18.79 7.97 7.36
N GLY A 344 17.67 8.50 6.86
CA GLY A 344 16.52 8.85 7.70
C GLY A 344 15.92 7.64 8.41
N ALA A 345 15.80 6.50 7.72
CA ALA A 345 15.35 5.24 8.32
C ALA A 345 16.28 4.80 9.47
N MET A 346 17.60 4.82 9.23
CA MET A 346 18.60 4.49 10.25
C MET A 346 18.53 5.42 11.47
N GLU A 347 18.36 6.73 11.27
CA GLU A 347 18.21 7.71 12.35
C GLU A 347 16.99 7.40 13.22
N VAL A 348 15.85 7.13 12.60
CA VAL A 348 14.60 6.77 13.30
C VAL A 348 14.77 5.44 14.07
N MET A 349 15.41 4.43 13.47
CA MET A 349 15.65 3.16 14.16
C MET A 349 16.54 3.35 15.40
N ASN A 350 17.60 4.16 15.30
CA ASN A 350 18.45 4.50 16.44
C ASN A 350 17.74 5.37 17.48
N GLU A 351 16.76 6.17 17.11
CA GLU A 351 15.93 6.93 18.05
C GLU A 351 15.01 6.02 18.85
N VAL A 352 14.32 5.08 18.19
CA VAL A 352 13.43 4.12 18.87
C VAL A 352 14.18 3.26 19.88
N GLU A 353 15.36 2.74 19.53
CA GLU A 353 16.20 1.98 20.46
C GLU A 353 16.69 2.76 21.68
N ARG A 354 16.75 4.10 21.60
CA ARG A 354 17.17 4.96 22.73
C ARG A 354 16.01 5.29 23.68
N MET A 355 14.77 5.10 23.23
CA MET A 355 13.57 5.44 23.99
C MET A 355 13.04 4.28 24.83
N GLU A 356 13.43 3.05 24.50
CA GLU A 356 13.14 1.82 25.26
C GLU A 356 14.31 1.46 26.18
#